data_AF-A0A5C7PEP7-F1
#
_entry.id   AF-A0A5C7PEP7-F1
#
_cell.length_a   1.000
_cell.length_b   1.000
_cell.length_c   1.000
_cell.angle_alpha   90.00
_cell.angle_beta   90.00
_cell.angle_gamma   90.00
#
_symmetry.space_group_name_H-M   'P 1'
#
loop_
_entity.id
_entity.type
_entity.pdbx_description
1 polymer ?
#
loop_
_entity_poly.entity_id
_entity_poly.type
_entity_poly.pdbx_seq_one_letter_code
_entity_poly.pdbx_strand_id
1 'polypeptide(L)'
;MYSAIRKLQEKRANGEEGFTLIELLVVIIIIGILAAIAIPVFLNQRKKGWESAVQADLRNAATAEETVLTESSNYTTSIPALQAAGFKYSDGKNYSGGTATIVADANAGLSYCLEATANGGQVFSYSSPTGLSKVACP
;
A
#
# COMPACT_ATOMS: atom_id res chain seq x y z
N MET A 1 -14.36 -18.51 68.51
CA MET A 1 -15.04 -17.33 67.90
C MET A 1 -14.06 -16.34 67.27
N TYR A 2 -12.89 -16.07 67.88
CA TYR A 2 -11.88 -15.13 67.33
C TYR A 2 -11.18 -15.57 66.02
N SER A 3 -11.08 -16.87 65.72
CA SER A 3 -10.36 -17.36 64.53
C SER A 3 -11.09 -17.12 63.20
N ALA A 4 -12.43 -17.07 63.22
CA ALA A 4 -13.24 -16.78 62.03
C ALA A 4 -13.13 -15.31 61.61
N ILE A 5 -12.98 -14.40 62.58
CA ILE A 5 -12.86 -12.96 62.35
C ILE A 5 -11.49 -12.63 61.73
N ARG A 6 -10.43 -13.33 62.13
CA ARG A 6 -9.06 -13.12 61.63
C ARG A 6 -8.88 -13.52 60.16
N LYS A 7 -9.55 -14.59 59.69
CA LYS A 7 -9.53 -15.02 58.28
C LYS A 7 -10.24 -14.06 57.33
N LEU A 8 -11.19 -13.26 57.83
CA LEU A 8 -11.87 -12.22 57.05
C LEU A 8 -11.02 -10.94 56.93
N GLN A 9 -10.17 -10.66 57.92
CA GLN A 9 -9.20 -9.56 57.86
C GLN A 9 -8.04 -9.85 56.90
N GLU A 10 -7.56 -11.11 56.86
CA GLU A 10 -6.53 -11.55 55.91
C GLU A 10 -6.97 -11.43 54.44
N LYS A 11 -8.25 -11.74 54.15
CA LYS A 11 -8.83 -11.57 52.81
C LYS A 11 -8.96 -10.11 52.34
N ARG A 12 -9.01 -9.13 53.25
CA ARG A 12 -8.98 -7.70 52.89
C ARG A 12 -7.56 -7.13 52.81
N ALA A 13 -6.58 -7.80 53.40
CA ALA A 13 -5.17 -7.39 53.37
C ALA A 13 -4.49 -7.75 52.04
N ASN A 14 -4.96 -8.79 51.35
CA ASN A 14 -4.67 -9.01 49.92
C ASN A 14 -5.61 -8.17 49.06
N GLY A 15 -5.52 -6.85 49.21
CA GLY A 15 -6.30 -5.89 48.43
C GLY A 15 -6.09 -6.12 46.94
N GLU A 16 -7.18 -6.33 46.22
CA GLU A 16 -7.20 -6.22 44.77
C GLU A 16 -6.88 -4.75 44.43
N GLU A 17 -5.61 -4.48 44.12
CA GLU A 17 -5.14 -3.18 43.66
C GLU A 17 -5.79 -2.89 42.30
N GLY A 18 -6.91 -2.16 42.32
CA GLY A 18 -7.57 -1.68 41.12
C GLY A 18 -6.77 -0.56 40.47
N PHE A 19 -6.70 -0.57 39.13
CA PHE A 19 -6.15 0.53 38.34
C PHE A 19 -6.83 1.85 38.72
N THR A 20 -6.04 2.89 38.95
CA THR A 20 -6.59 4.22 39.21
C THR A 20 -7.09 4.86 37.90
N LEU A 21 -8.16 5.65 37.98
CA LEU A 21 -8.66 6.40 36.81
C LEU A 21 -7.60 7.39 36.28
N ILE A 22 -6.73 7.90 37.15
CA ILE A 22 -5.65 8.82 36.75
C ILE A 22 -4.54 8.10 35.95
N GLU A 23 -4.23 6.85 36.28
CA GLU A 23 -3.27 6.06 35.50
C GLU A 23 -3.77 5.82 34.08
N LEU A 24 -5.04 5.45 33.91
CA LEU A 24 -5.62 5.29 32.58
C LEU A 24 -5.73 6.62 31.82
N LEU A 25 -5.98 7.73 32.54
CA LEU A 25 -6.06 9.07 31.94
C LEU A 25 -4.70 9.52 31.37
N VAL A 26 -3.60 9.32 32.08
CA VAL A 26 -2.27 9.68 31.57
C VAL A 26 -1.90 8.83 30.36
N VAL A 27 -2.24 7.54 30.37
CA VAL A 27 -1.94 6.62 29.25
C VAL A 27 -2.65 7.05 27.96
N ILE A 28 -3.94 7.37 28.02
CA ILE A 28 -4.67 7.80 26.81
C ILE A 28 -4.17 9.15 26.29
N ILE A 29 -3.68 10.04 27.16
CA ILE A 29 -3.07 11.32 26.74
C ILE A 29 -1.78 11.05 25.97
N ILE A 30 -0.92 10.17 26.49
CA ILE A 30 0.35 9.83 25.82
C ILE A 30 0.07 9.15 24.46
N ILE A 31 -0.83 8.16 24.43
CA ILE A 31 -1.23 7.49 23.17
C ILE A 31 -1.85 8.50 22.20
N GLY A 32 -2.64 9.46 22.69
CA GLY A 32 -3.23 10.53 21.89
C GLY A 32 -2.18 11.41 21.21
N ILE A 33 -1.14 11.82 21.94
CA ILE A 33 -0.03 12.61 21.38
C ILE A 33 0.75 11.81 20.33
N LEU A 34 1.06 10.55 20.63
CA LEU A 34 1.78 9.67 19.69
C LEU A 34 0.95 9.42 18.42
N ALA A 35 -0.35 9.13 18.56
CA ALA A 35 -1.25 8.89 17.44
C ALA A 35 -1.40 10.14 16.54
N ALA A 36 -1.46 11.34 17.13
CA ALA A 36 -1.58 12.59 16.38
C ALA A 36 -0.41 12.81 15.40
N ILE A 37 0.81 12.41 15.77
CA ILE A 37 2.00 12.50 14.92
C ILE A 37 2.10 11.27 13.99
N ALA A 38 1.84 10.08 14.52
CA ALA A 38 2.05 8.82 13.81
C ALA A 38 1.07 8.61 12.64
N ILE A 39 -0.21 8.96 12.81
CA ILE A 39 -1.24 8.75 11.78
C ILE A 39 -0.92 9.47 10.46
N PRO A 40 -0.67 10.80 10.41
CA PRO A 40 -0.39 11.48 9.14
C PRO A 40 0.90 10.97 8.49
N VAL A 41 1.94 10.65 9.28
CA VAL A 41 3.19 10.09 8.78
C VAL A 41 2.95 8.71 8.16
N PHE A 42 2.21 7.84 8.85
CA PHE A 42 1.86 6.50 8.36
C PHE A 42 1.05 6.56 7.07
N LEU A 43 0.05 7.45 7.00
CA LEU A 43 -0.77 7.63 5.79
C LEU A 43 0.09 8.09 4.59
N ASN A 44 1.03 9.01 4.81
CA ASN A 44 1.94 9.46 3.76
C ASN A 44 2.93 8.37 3.32
N GLN A 45 3.48 7.60 4.27
CA GLN A 45 4.34 6.45 3.95
C GLN A 45 3.58 5.39 3.15
N ARG A 46 2.33 5.11 3.51
CA ARG A 46 1.48 4.18 2.77
C ARG A 46 1.21 4.67 1.35
N LYS A 47 0.93 5.98 1.17
CA LYS A 47 0.78 6.59 -0.16
C LYS A 47 2.04 6.42 -1.01
N LYS A 48 3.22 6.72 -0.45
CA LYS A 48 4.50 6.49 -1.13
C LYS A 48 4.72 5.02 -1.49
N GLY A 49 4.32 4.09 -0.61
CA GLY A 49 4.37 2.66 -0.89
C GLY A 49 3.54 2.26 -2.11
N TRP A 50 2.31 2.77 -2.22
CA TRP A 50 1.47 2.57 -3.40
C TRP A 50 2.10 3.15 -4.67
N GLU A 51 2.65 4.36 -4.61
CA GLU A 51 3.33 5.00 -5.74
C GLU A 51 4.55 4.19 -6.18
N SER A 52 5.37 3.70 -5.25
CA SER A 52 6.54 2.88 -5.56
C SER A 52 6.18 1.52 -6.15
N ALA A 53 5.12 0.88 -5.65
CA ALA A 53 4.62 -0.39 -6.20
C ALA A 53 4.18 -0.22 -7.65
N VAL A 54 3.33 0.78 -7.92
CA VAL A 54 2.83 1.06 -9.28
C VAL A 54 3.96 1.43 -10.25
N GLN A 55 4.94 2.22 -9.80
CA GLN A 55 6.12 2.53 -10.63
C GLN A 55 6.95 1.28 -10.97
N ALA A 56 7.09 0.34 -10.02
CA ALA A 56 7.78 -0.92 -10.27
C ALA A 56 6.99 -1.79 -11.25
N ASP A 57 5.66 -1.86 -11.11
CA ASP A 57 4.80 -2.60 -12.01
C ASP A 57 4.86 -2.06 -13.44
N LEU A 58 4.88 -0.74 -13.62
CA LEU A 58 5.03 -0.13 -14.96
C LEU A 58 6.38 -0.47 -15.61
N ARG A 59 7.47 -0.55 -14.83
CA ARG A 59 8.79 -0.98 -15.35
C ARG A 59 8.81 -2.46 -15.70
N ASN A 60 8.15 -3.28 -14.89
CA ASN A 60 8.02 -4.71 -15.15
C ASN A 60 7.16 -4.96 -16.40
N ALA A 61 6.06 -4.21 -16.56
CA ALA A 61 5.22 -4.24 -17.74
C ALA A 61 5.99 -3.77 -18.99
N ALA A 62 6.81 -2.72 -18.88
CA ALA A 62 7.69 -2.29 -19.97
C ALA A 62 8.68 -3.40 -20.38
N THR A 63 9.26 -4.12 -19.42
CA THR A 63 10.16 -5.26 -19.71
C THR A 63 9.41 -6.41 -20.40
N ALA A 64 8.16 -6.64 -20.01
CA ALA A 64 7.30 -7.62 -20.67
C ALA A 64 6.91 -7.18 -22.09
N GLU A 65 6.67 -5.88 -22.33
CA GLU A 65 6.48 -5.33 -23.68
C GLU A 65 7.68 -5.61 -24.59
N GLU A 66 8.91 -5.42 -24.11
CA GLU A 66 10.13 -5.76 -24.87
C GLU A 66 10.24 -7.27 -25.20
N THR A 67 9.74 -8.11 -24.30
CA THR A 67 9.68 -9.57 -24.50
C THR A 67 8.66 -9.90 -25.59
N VAL A 68 7.46 -9.31 -25.53
CA VAL A 68 6.42 -9.47 -26.56
C VAL A 68 6.89 -8.97 -27.91
N LEU A 69 7.62 -7.86 -27.96
CA LEU A 69 8.21 -7.33 -29.19
C LEU A 69 9.15 -8.36 -29.84
N THR A 70 9.98 -9.03 -29.03
CA THR A 70 10.93 -10.04 -29.53
C THR A 70 10.20 -11.26 -30.11
N GLU A 71 9.04 -11.63 -29.56
CA GLU A 71 8.27 -12.80 -30.00
C GLU A 71 7.32 -12.49 -31.17
N SER A 72 6.67 -11.33 -31.15
CA SER A 72 5.54 -10.98 -32.04
C SER A 72 5.85 -9.83 -33.00
N SER A 73 7.07 -9.29 -32.97
CA SER A 73 7.53 -8.14 -33.78
C SER A 73 6.70 -6.85 -33.62
N ASN A 74 5.83 -6.80 -32.62
CA ASN A 74 4.96 -5.66 -32.31
C ASN A 74 4.72 -5.60 -30.80
N TYR A 75 4.53 -4.40 -30.26
CA TYR A 75 4.02 -4.21 -28.90
C TYR A 75 2.55 -4.58 -28.78
N THR A 76 2.12 -4.92 -27.56
CA THR A 76 0.73 -5.32 -27.30
C THR A 76 -0.01 -4.30 -26.47
N THR A 77 -1.33 -4.25 -26.63
CA THR A 77 -2.23 -3.54 -25.70
C THR A 77 -2.97 -4.51 -24.79
N SER A 78 -2.77 -5.82 -25.00
CA SER A 78 -3.46 -6.89 -24.29
C SER A 78 -2.72 -7.23 -23.00
N ILE A 79 -3.34 -6.89 -21.88
CA ILE A 79 -2.88 -7.29 -20.55
C ILE A 79 -2.64 -8.80 -20.43
N PRO A 80 -3.54 -9.70 -20.90
CA PRO A 80 -3.25 -11.13 -20.88
C PRO A 80 -1.98 -11.53 -21.65
N ALA A 81 -1.66 -10.84 -22.75
CA ALA A 81 -0.44 -11.12 -23.52
C ALA A 81 0.81 -10.67 -22.75
N LEU A 82 0.75 -9.51 -22.08
CA LEU A 82 1.79 -9.06 -21.16
C LEU A 82 2.02 -10.05 -20.01
N GLN A 83 0.93 -10.59 -19.44
CA GLN A 83 1.03 -11.58 -18.37
C GLN A 83 1.63 -12.90 -18.84
N ALA A 84 1.35 -13.31 -20.08
CA ALA A 84 2.00 -14.46 -20.70
C ALA A 84 3.51 -14.23 -20.88
N ALA A 85 3.92 -12.99 -21.18
CA ALA A 85 5.32 -12.56 -21.23
C ALA A 85 5.96 -12.32 -19.84
N GLY A 86 5.27 -12.68 -18.75
CA GLY A 86 5.82 -12.67 -17.39
C GLY A 86 5.47 -11.46 -16.54
N PHE A 87 4.68 -10.50 -17.06
CA PHE A 87 4.18 -9.38 -16.25
C PHE A 87 3.20 -9.86 -15.17
N LYS A 88 3.31 -9.31 -13.97
CA LYS A 88 2.39 -9.55 -12.86
C LYS A 88 2.05 -8.25 -12.17
N TYR A 89 0.77 -8.07 -11.90
CA TYR A 89 0.29 -6.96 -11.07
C TYR A 89 0.73 -7.13 -9.62
N SER A 90 1.02 -6.01 -8.96
CA SER A 90 1.06 -5.96 -7.50
C SER A 90 -0.36 -5.99 -6.91
N ASP A 91 -0.47 -5.98 -5.57
CA ASP A 91 -1.77 -5.97 -4.87
C ASP A 91 -2.67 -4.86 -5.45
N GLY A 92 -3.92 -5.21 -5.81
CA GLY A 92 -4.90 -4.28 -6.38
C GLY A 92 -5.12 -3.02 -5.53
N LYS A 93 -4.86 -3.09 -4.22
CA LYS A 93 -4.90 -1.94 -3.30
C LYS A 93 -3.87 -0.85 -3.60
N ASN A 94 -2.82 -1.15 -4.36
CA ASN A 94 -1.83 -0.17 -4.78
C ASN A 94 -2.38 0.77 -5.87
N TYR A 95 -3.43 0.33 -6.58
CA TYR A 95 -4.04 1.04 -7.69
C TYR A 95 -5.30 1.80 -7.26
N SER A 96 -5.62 2.87 -7.99
CA SER A 96 -6.84 3.65 -7.80
C SER A 96 -8.07 2.77 -8.01
N GLY A 97 -9.04 2.86 -7.10
CA GLY A 97 -10.24 2.01 -7.12
C GLY A 97 -10.01 0.58 -6.59
N GLY A 98 -8.81 0.26 -6.10
CA GLY A 98 -8.52 -1.01 -5.43
C GLY A 98 -8.47 -2.24 -6.34
N THR A 99 -8.42 -2.02 -7.66
CA THR A 99 -8.29 -3.06 -8.68
C THR A 99 -7.08 -2.75 -9.54
N ALA A 100 -6.29 -3.76 -9.88
CA ALA A 100 -5.10 -3.56 -10.70
C ALA A 100 -5.48 -3.11 -12.12
N THR A 101 -5.05 -1.91 -12.49
CA THR A 101 -5.32 -1.30 -13.80
C THR A 101 -4.01 -0.77 -14.38
N ILE A 102 -3.57 -1.38 -15.47
CA ILE A 102 -2.58 -0.82 -16.38
C ILE A 102 -3.26 -0.68 -17.73
N VAL A 103 -3.18 0.51 -18.32
CA VAL A 103 -3.63 0.77 -19.68
C VAL A 103 -2.40 0.75 -20.57
N ALA A 104 -2.39 -0.10 -21.58
CA ALA A 104 -1.35 -0.15 -22.60
C ALA A 104 -1.91 0.49 -23.87
N ASP A 105 -1.31 1.58 -24.32
CA ASP A 105 -1.61 2.25 -25.57
C ASP A 105 -0.45 2.05 -26.56
N ALA A 106 -0.73 1.43 -27.71
CA ALA A 106 0.27 1.14 -28.74
C ALA A 106 0.14 2.17 -29.86
N ASN A 107 1.11 3.08 -29.95
CA ASN A 107 1.20 4.04 -31.05
C ASN A 107 1.86 3.36 -32.25
N ALA A 108 1.04 2.97 -33.22
CA ALA A 108 1.43 2.48 -34.54
C ALA A 108 2.49 1.34 -34.55
N GLY A 109 2.46 0.46 -33.54
CA GLY A 109 3.22 -0.80 -33.50
C GLY A 109 4.70 -0.70 -33.09
N LEU A 110 5.27 0.50 -33.01
CA LEU A 110 6.70 0.71 -32.67
C LEU A 110 6.93 1.53 -31.39
N SER A 111 5.87 2.01 -30.74
CA SER A 111 5.95 2.70 -29.45
C SER A 111 4.79 2.25 -28.57
N TYR A 112 5.05 2.15 -27.27
CA TYR A 112 4.03 1.89 -26.25
C TYR A 112 4.01 3.01 -25.21
N CYS A 113 2.84 3.21 -24.60
CA CYS A 113 2.66 3.98 -23.39
C CYS A 113 1.81 3.17 -22.41
N LEU A 114 2.38 2.88 -21.24
CA LEU A 114 1.74 2.17 -20.15
C LEU A 114 1.31 3.20 -19.10
N GLU A 115 0.06 3.19 -18.67
CA GLU A 115 -0.44 4.09 -17.63
C GLU A 115 -1.02 3.31 -16.46
N ALA A 116 -0.74 3.77 -15.24
CA ALA A 116 -1.41 3.31 -14.03
C ALA A 116 -1.59 4.45 -13.03
N THR A 117 -2.72 4.42 -12.32
CA THR A 117 -2.99 5.39 -11.24
C THR A 117 -2.84 4.71 -9.88
N ALA A 118 -1.96 5.24 -9.03
CA ALA A 118 -1.81 4.76 -7.67
C ALA A 118 -3.02 5.14 -6.80
N ASN A 119 -3.32 4.37 -5.75
CA ASN A 119 -4.43 4.63 -4.81
C ASN A 119 -4.32 6.00 -4.09
N GLY A 120 -3.13 6.62 -4.13
CA GLY A 120 -2.92 8.00 -3.69
C GLY A 120 -3.40 9.09 -4.68
N GLY A 121 -3.99 8.71 -5.82
CA GLY A 121 -4.47 9.58 -6.89
C GLY A 121 -3.39 10.01 -7.90
N GLN A 122 -2.14 9.57 -7.72
CA GLN A 122 -1.04 9.94 -8.62
C GLN A 122 -1.05 9.03 -9.85
N VAL A 123 -1.14 9.63 -11.03
CA VAL A 123 -0.99 8.94 -12.31
C VAL A 123 0.50 8.81 -12.63
N PHE A 124 0.89 7.63 -13.10
CA PHE A 124 2.21 7.35 -13.65
C PHE A 124 2.05 6.76 -15.04
N SER A 125 2.91 7.19 -15.94
CA SER A 125 3.06 6.59 -17.26
C SER A 125 4.48 6.09 -17.47
N TYR A 126 4.62 5.12 -18.36
CA TYR A 126 5.89 4.65 -18.86
C TYR A 126 5.81 4.51 -20.38
N SER A 127 6.61 5.28 -21.11
CA SER A 127 6.66 5.17 -22.57
C SER A 127 8.06 4.80 -23.05
N SER A 128 8.14 4.08 -24.18
CA SER A 128 9.43 3.71 -24.79
C SER A 128 10.37 4.91 -25.08
N PRO A 129 9.90 6.14 -25.40
CA PRO A 129 10.80 7.26 -25.69
C PRO A 129 11.20 8.08 -24.45
N THR A 130 10.33 8.19 -23.44
CA THR A 130 10.53 9.11 -22.31
C THR A 130 10.74 8.41 -20.97
N GLY A 131 10.56 7.09 -20.91
CA GLY A 131 10.63 6.31 -19.69
C GLY A 131 9.47 6.66 -18.74
N LEU A 132 9.75 6.60 -17.44
CA LEU A 132 8.75 6.79 -16.39
C LEU A 132 8.45 8.28 -16.16
N SER A 133 7.17 8.66 -16.25
CA SER A 133 6.66 10.02 -16.04
C SER A 133 5.47 10.04 -15.09
N LYS A 134 5.16 11.22 -14.53
CA LYS A 134 4.01 11.49 -13.65
C LYS A 134 2.82 12.11 -14.37
N VAL A 135 2.84 12.06 -15.69
CA VAL A 135 1.79 12.61 -16.57
C VAL A 135 1.05 11.44 -17.20
N ALA A 136 -0.23 11.60 -17.49
CA ALA A 136 -0.99 10.63 -18.26
C ALA A 136 -0.35 10.37 -19.63
N CYS A 137 -0.62 9.21 -20.22
CA CYS A 137 -0.26 8.94 -21.60
C CYS A 137 -0.93 9.97 -22.53
N PRO A 138 -0.19 10.49 -23.54
CA PRO A 138 -0.72 11.47 -24.49
C PRO A 138 -1.77 10.88 -25.43
#